data_AF-A0A8J8A078-F1
#
_entry.id   AF-A0A8J8A078-F1
#
_cell.length_a   1.000
_cell.length_b   1.000
_cell.length_c   1.000
_cell.angle_alpha   90.00
_cell.angle_beta   90.00
_cell.angle_gamma   90.00
#
_symmetry.space_group_name_H-M   'P 1'
#
loop_
_entity.id
_entity.type
_entity.pdbx_description
1 polymer ?
#
loop_
_entity_poly.entity_id
_entity_poly.type
_entity_poly.pdbx_seq_one_letter_code
_entity_poly.pdbx_strand_id
1 'polypeptide(L)' 'MQADPKEIIDIGDRLLSEYPELFTEQYETNTRLVQRLASVDSFRTQTRLTRYITRKKRTRNGSQS' A
#
# COMPACT_ATOMS: atom_id res chain seq x y z
N MET A 1 17.05 -0.97 -11.15
CA MET A 1 16.06 0.08 -11.52
C MET A 1 15.34 0.51 -10.25
N GLN A 2 15.18 1.82 -10.02
CA GLN A 2 14.37 2.31 -8.89
C GLN A 2 12.89 2.08 -9.24
N ALA A 3 12.07 1.65 -8.27
CA ALA A 3 10.63 1.57 -8.50
C ALA A 3 10.10 2.96 -8.92
N ASP A 4 9.27 3.03 -9.96
CA ASP A 4 8.76 4.32 -10.43
C ASP A 4 7.81 4.89 -9.37
N PRO A 5 8.00 6.14 -8.88
CA PRO A 5 7.06 6.76 -7.96
C PRO A 5 5.60 6.73 -8.43
N LYS A 6 5.35 6.87 -9.74
CA LYS A 6 4.02 6.82 -10.32
C LYS A 6 3.42 5.43 -10.21
N GLU A 7 4.19 4.40 -10.53
CA GLU A 7 3.77 3.00 -10.41
C GLU A 7 3.36 2.64 -8.97
N ILE A 8 4.11 3.11 -7.97
CA ILE A 8 3.76 2.91 -6.55
C ILE A 8 2.41 3.54 -6.21
N ILE A 9 2.13 4.74 -6.72
CA ILE A 9 0.87 5.45 -6.48
C ILE A 9 -0.27 4.71 -7.17
N ASP A 10 -0.12 4.40 -8.46
CA ASP A 10 -1.16 3.77 -9.27
C ASP A 10 -1.57 2.40 -8.69
N ILE A 11 -0.58 1.54 -8.36
CA ILE A 11 -0.85 0.24 -7.74
C ILE A 11 -1.43 0.42 -6.33
N GLY A 12 -0.87 1.35 -5.53
CA GLY A 12 -1.32 1.57 -4.16
C GLY A 12 -2.78 2.06 -4.09
N ASP A 13 -3.15 3.01 -4.95
CA ASP A 13 -4.52 3.52 -5.02
C ASP A 13 -5.49 2.47 -5.57
N ARG A 14 -5.05 1.68 -6.57
CA ARG A 14 -5.83 0.53 -7.07
C ARG A 14 -6.13 -0.48 -5.96
N LEU A 15 -5.12 -0.92 -5.21
CA LEU A 15 -5.28 -1.88 -4.11
C LEU A 15 -6.21 -1.35 -3.02
N LEU A 16 -6.09 -0.07 -2.66
CA LEU A 16 -6.98 0.58 -1.69
C LEU A 16 -8.42 0.70 -2.19
N SER A 17 -8.63 0.84 -3.49
CA SER A 17 -9.96 0.91 -4.10
C SER A 17 -10.61 -0.46 -4.24
N GLU A 18 -9.85 -1.49 -4.63
CA GLU A 18 -10.37 -2.85 -4.81
C GLU A 18 -10.60 -3.57 -3.47
N TYR A 19 -9.76 -3.30 -2.47
CA TYR A 19 -9.77 -4.00 -1.18
C TYR A 19 -9.74 -3.04 0.03
N PRO A 20 -10.68 -2.09 0.14
CA PRO A 20 -10.62 -1.03 1.15
C PRO A 20 -10.62 -1.53 2.60
N GLU A 21 -11.32 -2.64 2.85
CA GLU A 21 -11.51 -3.26 4.17
C GLU A 21 -10.30 -4.09 4.64
N LEU A 22 -9.48 -4.60 3.70
CA LEU A 22 -8.35 -5.47 4.05
C LEU A 22 -7.16 -4.68 4.60
N PHE A 23 -6.91 -3.50 4.05
CA PHE A 23 -5.78 -2.67 4.46
C PHE A 23 -6.08 -1.93 5.76
N THR A 24 -5.07 -1.85 6.63
CA THR A 24 -5.16 -1.24 7.95
C THR A 24 -4.09 -0.16 8.14
N GLU A 25 -3.94 0.38 9.35
CA GLU A 25 -2.83 1.27 9.70
C GLU A 25 -1.57 0.53 10.17
N GLN A 26 -1.63 -0.81 10.22
CA GLN A 26 -0.55 -1.67 10.67
C GLN A 26 0.35 -2.07 9.51
N TYR A 27 1.63 -1.73 9.63
CA TYR A 27 2.62 -1.92 8.57
C TYR A 27 2.83 -3.40 8.21
N GLU A 28 2.89 -4.29 9.21
CA GLU A 28 3.14 -5.71 8.99
C GLU A 28 1.96 -6.37 8.25
N THR A 29 0.72 -6.10 8.67
CA THR A 29 -0.49 -6.56 7.99
C THR A 29 -0.49 -6.13 6.52
N ASN A 30 -0.22 -4.85 6.26
CA ASN A 30 -0.19 -4.32 4.90
C ASN A 30 0.94 -4.94 4.06
N THR A 31 2.08 -5.29 4.68
CA THR A 31 3.18 -5.96 3.96
C THR A 31 2.75 -7.32 3.43
N ARG A 32 2.07 -8.13 4.26
CA ARG A 32 1.56 -9.44 3.86
C ARG A 32 0.51 -9.33 2.75
N LEU A 33 -0.35 -8.31 2.82
CA LEU A 33 -1.36 -8.04 1.79
C LEU A 33 -0.73 -7.60 0.46
N VAL A 34 0.24 -6.69 0.49
CA VAL A 34 0.98 -6.26 -0.71
C VAL A 34 1.70 -7.45 -1.36
N GLN A 35 2.36 -8.30 -0.57
CA GLN A 35 2.99 -9.53 -1.05
C GLN A 35 2.02 -10.43 -1.79
N ARG A 36 0.82 -10.61 -1.24
CA ARG A 36 -0.20 -11.51 -1.77
C ARG A 36 -0.95 -10.95 -2.98
N LEU A 37 -1.23 -9.65 -2.99
CA LEU A 37 -2.16 -9.03 -3.94
C LEU A 37 -1.45 -8.32 -5.11
N ALA A 38 -0.25 -7.80 -4.90
CA ALA A 38 0.43 -6.95 -5.89
C ALA A 38 1.46 -7.71 -6.75
N SER A 39 1.76 -8.97 -6.42
CA SER A 39 2.78 -9.80 -7.09
C SER A 39 4.04 -9.02 -7.49
N VAL A 40 4.60 -8.26 -6.55
CA VAL A 40 5.76 -7.40 -6.80
C VAL A 40 7.07 -8.17 -6.65
N ASP A 41 7.88 -8.19 -7.71
CA ASP A 41 9.16 -8.92 -7.73
C ASP A 41 10.28 -8.21 -6.96
N SER A 42 10.11 -6.94 -6.60
CA SER A 42 11.12 -6.14 -5.93
C SER A 42 10.78 -5.81 -4.48
N PHE A 43 11.68 -6.18 -3.56
CA PHE A 43 11.61 -5.79 -2.15
C PHE A 43 11.47 -4.27 -1.95
N ARG A 44 12.14 -3.47 -2.80
CA ARG A 44 12.08 -2.00 -2.72
C ARG A 44 10.71 -1.48 -3.15
N THR A 45 10.11 -2.04 -4.19
CA THR A 45 8.72 -1.72 -4.62
C THR A 45 7.73 -2.09 -3.52
N GLN A 46 7.83 -3.30 -2.97
CA GLN A 46 7.01 -3.78 -1.86
C GLN A 46 7.06 -2.85 -0.66
N THR A 47 8.27 -2.50 -0.20
CA THR A 47 8.46 -1.59 0.94
C THR A 47 7.80 -0.24 0.71
N ARG A 48 7.92 0.32 -0.51
CA ARG A 48 7.32 1.60 -0.85
C ARG A 48 5.79 1.53 -0.92
N LEU A 49 5.25 0.47 -1.51
CA LEU A 49 3.80 0.21 -1.54
C LEU A 49 3.23 0.11 -0.13
N THR A 50 3.84 -0.71 0.75
CA THR A 50 3.39 -0.84 2.14
C THR A 50 3.39 0.51 2.85
N ARG A 51 4.46 1.30 2.71
CA ARG A 51 4.55 2.65 3.31
C ARG A 51 3.47 3.59 2.78
N TYR A 52 3.25 3.59 1.46
CA TYR A 52 2.24 4.43 0.82
C TYR A 52 0.83 4.10 1.34
N ILE A 53 0.44 2.82 1.27
CA ILE A 53 -0.86 2.34 1.71
C ILE A 53 -1.09 2.65 3.19
N THR A 54 -0.10 2.36 4.04
CA THR A 54 -0.19 2.62 5.50
C THR A 54 -0.39 4.11 5.79
N ARG A 55 0.32 4.99 5.07
CA ARG A 55 0.13 6.45 5.21
C ARG A 55 -1.27 6.87 4.78
N LYS A 56 -1.77 6.37 3.64
CA LYS A 56 -3.11 6.72 3.13
C LYS A 56 -4.23 6.27 4.08
N LYS A 57 -4.13 5.07 4.68
CA LYS A 57 -5.11 4.61 5.70
C LYS A 57 -5.11 5.52 6.94
N ARG A 58 -3.93 5.90 7.45
CA ARG A 58 -3.82 6.83 8.60
C ARG A 58 -4.42 8.20 8.30
N THR A 59 -4.11 8.77 7.14
CA THR A 59 -4.70 10.05 6.73
C THR A 59 -6.21 9.96 6.64
N ARG A 60 -6.75 8.91 6.00
CA ARG A 60 -8.20 8.73 5.86
C ARG A 60 -8.92 8.58 7.21
N ASN A 61 -8.36 7.81 8.13
CA ASN A 61 -8.96 7.61 9.46
C ASN A 61 -8.82 8.84 10.36
N GLY A 62 -7.67 9.54 10.30
CA GLY A 62 -7.44 10.77 11.05
C GLY A 62 -8.26 11.97 10.55
N SER A 63 -8.72 11.96 9.30
CA SER A 63 -9.66 12.96 8.76
C SER A 63 -11.14 12.65 9.04
N GLN A 64 -11.45 11.47 9.61
CA GLN A 64 -12.81 11.06 10.00
C GLN A 64 -13.06 11.18 11.52
N SER A 65 -12.11 11.76 12.28
CA SER A 65 -12.24 12.03 13.73
C SER A 65 -12.35 13.51 14.04
#